data_AF-A0A2E4DLN7-F1
#
_entry.id   AF-A0A2E4DLN7-F1
#
_cell.length_a   1.000
_cell.length_b   1.000
_cell.length_c   1.000
_cell.angle_alpha   90.00
_cell.angle_beta   90.00
_cell.angle_gamma   90.00
#
_symmetry.space_group_name_H-M   'P 1'
#
loop_
_entity.id
_entity.type
_entity.pdbx_description
1 polymer ?
#
loop_
_entity_poly.entity_id
_entity_poly.type
_entity_poly.pdbx_seq_one_letter_code
_entity_poly.pdbx_strand_id
1 'polypeptide(L)'
;MISDLCQGSAFDKRWYEILQQFNGQNEVYGWHKTVFGKPLFDLITHEAVLDVVGSLTDGEIQFNGDFWVRPKLPLEKLTALPWHQDSAYMPNTEHHTHLSVWLPLVDVDYE
;
A
#
# COMPACT_ATOMS: atom_id res chain seq x y z
N MET A 1 17.13 -20.35 -3.35
CA MET A 1 18.16 -19.61 -2.56
C MET A 1 18.38 -18.30 -3.29
N ILE A 2 18.35 -17.16 -2.61
CA ILE A 2 18.65 -15.88 -3.27
C ILE A 2 20.16 -15.82 -3.52
N SER A 3 20.56 -15.73 -4.79
CA SER A 3 21.96 -15.69 -5.22
C SER A 3 22.41 -14.30 -5.67
N ASP A 4 21.47 -13.44 -6.05
CA ASP A 4 21.70 -12.06 -6.47
C ASP A 4 20.61 -11.16 -5.87
N LEU A 5 20.97 -9.98 -5.38
CA LEU A 5 20.02 -8.99 -4.90
C LEU A 5 19.48 -8.08 -6.02
N CYS A 6 19.87 -8.33 -7.27
CA CYS A 6 19.42 -7.61 -8.47
C CYS A 6 19.59 -6.09 -8.33
N GLN A 7 20.73 -5.64 -7.78
CA GLN A 7 20.97 -4.21 -7.50
C GLN A 7 21.01 -3.33 -8.75
N GLY A 8 21.36 -3.90 -9.90
CA GLY A 8 21.37 -3.21 -11.19
C GLY A 8 19.99 -3.12 -11.87
N SER A 9 18.98 -3.82 -11.34
CA SER A 9 17.64 -3.83 -11.92
C SER A 9 16.85 -2.58 -11.52
N ALA A 10 15.88 -2.22 -12.36
CA ALA A 10 14.97 -1.13 -12.05
C ALA A 10 14.16 -1.43 -10.76
N PHE A 11 13.90 -0.39 -9.96
CA PHE A 11 13.35 -0.55 -8.61
C PHE A 11 11.98 -1.26 -8.59
N ASP A 12 11.13 -0.96 -9.57
CA ASP A 12 9.81 -1.55 -9.83
C ASP A 12 9.87 -3.05 -10.18
N LYS A 13 10.97 -3.53 -10.76
CA LYS A 13 11.14 -4.94 -11.19
C LYS A 13 11.95 -5.77 -10.22
N ARG A 14 12.81 -5.13 -9.44
CA ARG A 14 13.81 -5.77 -8.59
C ARG A 14 13.22 -6.80 -7.62
N TRP A 15 12.08 -6.49 -6.98
CA TRP A 15 11.45 -7.43 -6.06
C TRP A 15 10.96 -8.70 -6.79
N TYR A 16 10.33 -8.54 -7.95
CA TYR A 16 9.86 -9.66 -8.75
C TYR A 16 11.03 -10.58 -9.18
N GLU A 17 12.15 -10.01 -9.63
CA GLU A 17 13.34 -10.78 -10.02
C GLU A 17 13.95 -11.56 -8.85
N ILE A 18 13.99 -10.98 -7.64
CA ILE A 18 14.45 -11.67 -6.43
C ILE A 18 13.52 -12.86 -6.13
N LEU A 19 12.20 -12.68 -6.21
CA LEU A 19 11.22 -13.76 -5.99
C LEU A 19 11.43 -14.93 -6.96
N GLN A 20 11.72 -14.65 -8.24
CA GLN A 20 11.94 -15.67 -9.26
C GLN A 20 13.13 -16.58 -8.95
N GLN A 21 14.16 -16.09 -8.24
CA GLN A 21 15.35 -16.89 -7.89
C GLN A 21 15.07 -18.03 -6.91
N PHE A 22 13.95 -18.00 -6.20
CA PHE A 22 13.58 -19.05 -5.25
C PHE A 22 12.18 -19.60 -5.45
N ASN A 23 11.58 -19.36 -6.62
CA ASN A 23 10.19 -19.72 -6.92
C ASN A 23 9.22 -19.23 -5.83
N GLY A 24 9.50 -18.04 -5.30
CA GLY A 24 8.70 -17.39 -4.28
C GLY A 24 7.37 -16.90 -4.83
N GLN A 25 6.41 -16.74 -3.94
CA GLN A 25 5.20 -15.96 -4.18
C GLN A 25 5.25 -14.73 -3.28
N ASN A 26 4.50 -13.69 -3.63
CA ASN A 26 4.34 -12.56 -2.72
C ASN A 26 3.72 -13.05 -1.41
N GLU A 27 4.06 -12.40 -0.32
CA GLU A 27 3.33 -12.62 0.93
C GLU A 27 1.97 -11.92 0.84
N VAL A 28 0.90 -12.68 1.11
CA VAL A 28 -0.49 -12.17 1.13
C VAL A 28 -0.62 -10.92 2.02
N TYR A 29 0.21 -10.83 3.06
CA TYR A 29 0.16 -9.76 4.04
C TYR A 29 0.96 -8.51 3.67
N GLY A 30 1.81 -8.52 2.63
CA GLY A 30 2.66 -7.37 2.30
C GLY A 30 3.63 -6.97 3.43
N TRP A 31 4.15 -5.75 3.39
CA TRP A 31 5.25 -5.25 4.22
C TRP A 31 4.81 -4.31 5.36
N HIS A 32 3.51 -4.16 5.60
CA HIS A 32 2.97 -3.19 6.57
C HIS A 32 3.57 -3.36 7.97
N LYS A 33 3.79 -4.59 8.45
CA LYS A 33 4.44 -4.83 9.75
C LYS A 33 5.91 -4.42 9.79
N THR A 34 6.61 -4.55 8.67
CA THR A 34 8.05 -4.26 8.57
C THR A 34 8.31 -2.76 8.50
N VAL A 35 7.39 -2.00 7.90
CA VAL A 35 7.54 -0.56 7.65
C VAL A 35 6.77 0.32 8.64
N PHE A 36 6.16 -0.28 9.67
CA PHE A 36 5.50 0.44 10.74
C PHE A 36 6.52 1.21 11.59
N GLY A 37 6.61 2.52 11.39
CA GLY A 37 7.56 3.37 12.10
C GLY A 37 7.60 4.81 11.60
N LYS A 38 8.71 5.50 11.87
CA LYS A 38 8.93 6.91 11.52
C LYS A 38 8.65 7.23 10.03
N PRO A 39 9.07 6.40 9.04
CA PRO A 39 8.77 6.69 7.64
C PRO A 39 7.27 6.74 7.32
N LEU A 40 6.47 5.81 7.89
CA LEU A 40 5.02 5.84 7.73
C LEU A 40 4.44 7.08 8.40
N PHE A 41 4.85 7.38 9.63
CA PHE A 41 4.39 8.57 10.36
C PHE A 41 4.64 9.85 9.57
N ASP A 42 5.84 9.99 9.00
CA ASP A 42 6.21 11.16 8.19
C ASP A 42 5.36 11.27 6.92
N LEU A 43 5.03 10.14 6.29
CA LEU A 43 4.19 10.12 5.11
C LEU A 43 2.74 10.52 5.43
N ILE A 44 2.13 9.93 6.46
CA ILE A 44 0.71 10.18 6.80
C ILE A 44 0.50 11.56 7.43
N THR A 45 1.54 12.19 7.96
CA THR A 45 1.51 13.55 8.51
C THR A 45 2.10 14.60 7.58
N HIS A 46 2.49 14.21 6.36
CA HIS A 46 3.04 15.14 5.38
C HIS A 46 1.99 16.19 4.99
N GLU A 47 2.38 17.48 4.95
CA GLU A 47 1.47 18.60 4.69
C GLU A 47 0.65 18.39 3.42
N ALA A 48 1.28 18.03 2.30
CA ALA A 48 0.57 17.77 1.05
C ALA A 48 -0.51 16.66 1.14
N VAL A 49 -0.31 15.64 1.99
CA VAL A 49 -1.33 14.59 2.21
C VAL A 49 -2.47 15.17 3.05
N LEU A 50 -2.14 15.86 4.14
CA LEU A 50 -3.12 16.47 5.04
C LEU A 50 -3.92 17.58 4.37
N ASP A 51 -3.33 18.36 3.46
CA ASP A 51 -4.01 19.40 2.69
C ASP A 51 -5.09 18.78 1.78
N VAL A 52 -4.76 17.70 1.07
CA VAL A 52 -5.73 16.99 0.21
C VAL A 52 -6.83 16.36 1.05
N VAL A 53 -6.48 15.64 2.12
CA VAL A 53 -7.48 15.01 3.02
C VAL A 53 -8.38 16.08 3.65
N GLY A 54 -7.81 17.15 4.18
CA GLY A 54 -8.53 18.26 4.79
C GLY A 54 -9.43 19.03 3.82
N SER A 55 -9.14 19.01 2.52
CA SER A 55 -10.05 19.56 1.50
C SER A 55 -11.29 18.70 1.24
N LEU A 56 -11.25 17.42 1.64
CA LEU A 56 -12.32 16.42 1.43
C LEU A 56 -13.07 16.06 2.71
N THR A 57 -12.57 16.47 3.88
CA THR A 57 -13.17 16.17 5.19
C THR A 57 -13.41 17.43 6.00
N ASP A 58 -14.48 17.44 6.78
CA ASP A 58 -14.69 18.44 7.81
C ASP A 58 -14.14 17.97 9.16
N GLY A 59 -13.49 18.88 9.90
CA GLY A 59 -13.08 18.62 11.28
C GLY A 59 -11.68 18.01 11.44
N GLU A 60 -11.49 17.25 12.53
CA GLU A 60 -10.20 16.67 12.88
C GLU A 60 -9.91 15.39 12.07
N ILE A 61 -8.68 15.26 11.58
CA ILE A 61 -8.21 14.10 10.83
C ILE A 61 -7.57 13.11 11.80
N GLN A 62 -8.03 11.85 11.77
CA GLN A 62 -7.45 10.75 12.53
C GLN A 62 -6.97 9.64 11.60
N PHE A 63 -5.74 9.17 11.81
CA PHE A 63 -5.27 7.91 11.23
C PHE A 63 -5.65 6.75 12.15
N ASN A 64 -6.47 5.82 11.64
CA ASN A 64 -7.00 4.68 12.41
C ASN A 64 -6.00 3.51 12.54
N GLY A 65 -4.82 3.61 11.92
CA GLY A 65 -3.79 2.57 11.95
C GLY A 65 -3.93 1.50 10.87
N ASP A 66 -4.96 1.56 10.02
CA ASP A 66 -5.12 0.62 8.90
C ASP A 66 -4.32 1.12 7.70
N PHE A 67 -3.28 0.37 7.32
CA PHE A 67 -2.48 0.66 6.15
C PHE A 67 -1.86 -0.62 5.58
N TRP A 68 -1.64 -0.59 4.28
CA TRP A 68 -1.02 -1.68 3.54
C TRP A 68 0.09 -1.14 2.66
N VAL A 69 1.27 -1.73 2.78
CA VAL A 69 2.36 -1.57 1.83
C VAL A 69 2.55 -2.92 1.17
N ARG A 70 2.26 -3.03 -0.12
CA ARG A 70 2.38 -4.31 -0.85
C ARG A 70 2.80 -4.06 -2.30
N PRO A 71 3.72 -4.88 -2.84
CA PRO A 71 3.95 -4.89 -4.27
C PRO A 71 2.78 -5.58 -4.98
N LYS A 72 2.51 -5.17 -6.22
CA LYS A 72 1.61 -5.86 -7.14
C LYS A 72 2.48 -6.62 -8.13
N LEU A 73 2.41 -7.95 -8.14
CA LEU A 73 3.22 -8.75 -9.05
C LEU A 73 2.45 -9.10 -10.34
N PRO A 74 3.17 -9.29 -11.47
CA PRO A 74 2.55 -9.78 -12.70
C PRO A 74 1.77 -11.07 -12.49
N LEU A 75 0.54 -11.14 -13.01
CA LEU A 75 -0.34 -12.32 -12.98
C LEU A 75 -0.73 -12.81 -11.56
N GLU A 76 -0.53 -11.98 -10.53
CA GLU A 76 -0.82 -12.34 -9.15
C GLU A 76 -2.33 -12.28 -8.83
N LYS A 77 -2.90 -13.43 -8.50
CA LYS A 77 -4.32 -13.56 -8.15
C LYS A 77 -4.63 -13.22 -6.69
N LEU A 78 -3.66 -13.37 -5.77
CA LEU A 78 -3.89 -13.18 -4.33
C LEU A 78 -4.20 -11.72 -3.96
N THR A 79 -3.66 -10.78 -4.72
CA THR A 79 -3.88 -9.35 -4.57
C THR A 79 -4.91 -8.81 -5.56
N ALA A 80 -5.63 -9.69 -6.28
CA ALA A 80 -6.75 -9.32 -7.13
C ALA A 80 -8.01 -9.23 -6.26
N LEU A 81 -8.50 -8.01 -6.04
CA LEU A 81 -9.68 -7.78 -5.22
C LEU A 81 -10.94 -7.82 -6.09
N PRO A 82 -11.97 -8.58 -5.70
CA PRO A 82 -13.27 -8.50 -6.37
C PRO A 82 -13.88 -7.11 -6.18
N TRP A 83 -14.93 -6.79 -6.92
CA TRP A 83 -15.72 -5.57 -6.68
C TRP A 83 -16.21 -5.54 -5.23
N HIS A 84 -15.89 -4.45 -4.52
CA HIS A 84 -16.25 -4.24 -3.11
C HIS A 84 -16.32 -2.74 -2.78
N GLN A 85 -16.77 -2.43 -1.56
CA GLN A 85 -16.69 -1.11 -0.93
C GLN A 85 -16.08 -1.26 0.46
N ASP A 86 -15.09 -0.43 0.78
CA ASP A 86 -14.34 -0.51 2.05
C ASP A 86 -15.23 -0.25 3.27
N SER A 87 -16.32 0.50 3.09
CA SER A 87 -17.30 0.78 4.16
C SER A 87 -17.92 -0.49 4.76
N ALA A 88 -17.95 -1.61 4.03
CA ALA A 88 -18.42 -2.90 4.54
C ALA A 88 -17.51 -3.49 5.65
N TYR A 89 -16.27 -3.01 5.76
CA TYR A 89 -15.29 -3.49 6.74
C TYR A 89 -15.12 -2.55 7.95
N MET A 90 -15.73 -1.36 7.92
CA MET A 90 -15.54 -0.33 8.92
C MET A 90 -16.84 -0.05 9.70
N PRO A 91 -16.78 0.10 11.04
CA PRO A 91 -17.95 0.45 11.83
C PRO A 91 -18.33 1.93 11.66
N ASN A 92 -19.61 2.26 11.86
CA ASN A 92 -20.13 3.63 11.96
C ASN A 92 -19.88 4.54 10.73
N THR A 93 -19.79 3.95 9.54
CA THR A 93 -19.53 4.69 8.28
C THR A 93 -20.68 5.60 7.86
N GLU A 94 -21.86 5.47 8.48
CA GLU A 94 -23.01 6.36 8.34
C GLU A 94 -22.85 7.70 9.07
N HIS A 95 -21.89 7.78 10.01
CA HIS A 95 -21.66 8.96 10.84
C HIS A 95 -20.28 9.59 10.64
N HIS A 96 -19.33 8.83 10.09
CA HIS A 96 -17.96 9.27 9.91
C HIS A 96 -17.51 9.10 8.46
N THR A 97 -16.88 10.13 7.92
CA THR A 97 -16.22 10.05 6.62
C THR A 97 -14.91 9.29 6.76
N HIS A 98 -14.82 8.13 6.10
CA HIS A 98 -13.61 7.34 6.02
C HIS A 98 -12.98 7.51 4.64
N LEU A 99 -11.76 8.04 4.58
CA LEU A 99 -11.00 8.18 3.34
C LEU A 99 -9.84 7.19 3.30
N SER A 100 -9.71 6.49 2.18
CA SER A 100 -8.54 5.67 1.84
C SER A 100 -7.58 6.50 0.99
N VAL A 101 -6.36 6.70 1.48
CA VAL A 101 -5.28 7.37 0.71
C VAL A 101 -4.40 6.32 0.08
N TRP A 102 -4.45 6.21 -1.25
CA TRP A 102 -3.61 5.30 -2.01
C TRP A 102 -2.47 6.06 -2.70
N LEU A 103 -1.23 5.65 -2.44
CA LEU A 103 -0.03 6.31 -2.93
C LEU A 103 0.86 5.29 -3.67
N PRO A 104 1.10 5.48 -4.99
CA PRO A 104 2.03 4.64 -5.72
C PRO A 104 3.48 5.00 -5.36
N LEU A 105 4.29 3.99 -5.05
CA LEU A 105 5.74 4.16 -4.81
C LEU A 105 6.59 3.92 -6.08
N VAL A 106 5.93 3.47 -7.14
CA VAL A 106 6.45 3.25 -8.49
C VAL A 106 5.37 3.66 -9.48
N ASP A 107 5.71 3.86 -10.74
CA ASP A 107 4.71 4.17 -11.77
C ASP A 107 3.65 3.06 -11.83
N VAL A 108 2.39 3.45 -11.98
CA VAL A 108 1.26 2.52 -12.10
C VAL A 108 0.57 2.75 -13.43
N ASP A 109 0.44 1.67 -14.19
CA ASP A 109 -0.27 1.61 -15.44
C ASP A 109 -1.56 0.79 -15.29
N TYR A 110 -2.20 0.48 -16.41
CA TYR A 110 -3.47 -0.25 -16.43
C TYR A 110 -3.29 -1.77 -16.30
N GLU A 111 -2.06 -2.29 -16.44
CA GLU A 111 -1.79 -3.73 -16.65
C GLU A 111 -1.33 -4.49 -15.38
#